data_AF-A0AAU0F3F6-F1
#
_entry.id   AF-A0AAU0F3F6-F1
#
_cell.length_a   1.000
_cell.length_b   1.000
_cell.length_c   1.000
_cell.angle_alpha   90.00
_cell.angle_beta   90.00
_cell.angle_gamma   90.00
#
_symmetry.space_group_name_H-M   'P 1'
#
loop_
_entity.id
_entity.type
_entity.pdbx_description
1 polymer ?
#
loop_
_entity_poly.entity_id
_entity_poly.type
_entity_poly.pdbx_seq_one_letter_code
_entity_poly.pdbx_strand_id
1 'polypeptide(L)'
;MIDLPGSYSIYPTSEDENVFIKYLKDNGERYAGVVYILDALSVRRGLLLLNQIQDLGIPTLLVINQMDEAEKRGVHIDTAALQQHLGVDVITISAKEKQGIDALKQAIFENQFKTSETPFFEIPSEQKSLLAESNYEAWASLLLGETKAQGIVPRRLQPQETIRRYQSIDALVTKVVVQKAQFKQLLTEQLDKILVHPVWRIYCFWRFDALDVQLYFFLGRISYGVDRNGFLGRWLKILQA
;
A
#
# COMPACT_ATOMS: atom_id res chain seq x y z
N MET A 1 20.04 -16.82 3.73
CA MET A 1 18.73 -16.14 3.72
C MET A 1 17.66 -17.21 3.59
N ILE A 2 16.69 -17.22 4.48
CA ILE A 2 15.55 -18.15 4.47
C ILE A 2 14.33 -17.30 4.11
N ASP A 3 13.55 -17.75 3.13
CA ASP A 3 12.28 -17.11 2.82
C ASP A 3 11.17 -17.74 3.68
N LEU A 4 10.35 -16.90 4.29
CA LEU A 4 9.26 -17.36 5.14
C LEU A 4 7.93 -17.20 4.41
N PRO A 5 6.92 -18.04 4.71
CA PRO A 5 5.58 -17.84 4.21
C PRO A 5 5.06 -16.45 4.57
N GLY A 6 4.31 -15.83 3.67
CA GLY A 6 3.67 -14.54 3.93
C GLY A 6 2.66 -14.65 5.08
N SER A 7 2.68 -13.67 5.97
CA SER A 7 1.73 -13.56 7.08
C SER A 7 1.29 -12.11 7.29
N TYR A 8 0.13 -11.92 7.92
CA TYR A 8 -0.41 -10.60 8.24
C TYR A 8 -0.35 -10.25 9.72
N SER A 9 -0.13 -11.23 10.60
CA SER A 9 -0.02 -11.04 12.04
C SER A 9 0.66 -12.23 12.69
N ILE A 10 1.06 -12.11 13.96
CA ILE A 10 1.58 -13.26 14.70
C ILE A 10 0.50 -14.29 15.07
N TYR A 11 -0.78 -14.05 14.74
CA TYR A 11 -1.89 -14.97 15.02
C TYR A 11 -2.21 -15.79 13.77
N PRO A 12 -1.82 -17.07 13.73
CA PRO A 12 -1.94 -17.88 12.53
C PRO A 12 -3.40 -18.25 12.25
N THR A 13 -3.78 -18.13 10.99
CA THR A 13 -5.09 -18.53 10.45
C THR A 13 -4.98 -19.70 9.45
N SER A 14 -3.77 -20.02 9.01
CA SER A 14 -3.43 -21.13 8.11
C SER A 14 -2.24 -21.95 8.62
N GLU A 15 -2.00 -23.12 8.01
CA GLU A 15 -0.81 -23.96 8.30
C GLU A 15 0.49 -23.25 7.92
N ASP A 16 0.51 -22.54 6.79
CA ASP A 16 1.66 -21.74 6.35
C ASP A 16 2.03 -20.66 7.38
N GLU A 17 1.02 -19.98 7.93
CA GLU A 17 1.25 -18.98 8.99
C GLU A 17 1.75 -19.64 10.29
N ASN A 18 1.34 -20.87 10.61
CA ASN A 18 1.89 -21.57 11.78
C ASN A 18 3.39 -21.85 11.62
N VAL A 19 3.85 -22.18 10.41
CA VAL A 19 5.28 -22.36 10.12
C VAL A 19 6.02 -21.04 10.32
N PHE A 20 5.47 -19.93 9.82
CA PHE A 20 6.04 -18.59 10.03
C PHE A 20 6.25 -18.26 11.51
N ILE A 21 5.23 -18.46 12.37
CA ILE A 21 5.35 -18.19 13.83
C ILE A 21 6.40 -19.07 14.48
N LYS A 22 6.43 -20.37 14.13
CA LYS A 22 7.44 -21.29 14.67
C LYS A 22 8.86 -20.84 14.33
N TYR A 23 9.09 -20.38 13.10
CA TYR A 23 10.40 -19.85 12.68
C TYR A 23 10.77 -18.56 13.41
N LEU A 24 9.81 -17.65 13.61
CA LEU A 24 10.08 -16.41 14.37
C LEU A 24 10.48 -16.71 15.81
N LYS A 25 9.83 -17.68 16.46
CA LYS A 25 10.04 -18.02 17.88
C LYS A 25 11.22 -18.96 18.16
N ASP A 26 11.82 -19.60 17.16
CA ASP A 26 13.07 -20.36 17.33
C ASP A 26 14.20 -19.34 17.64
N ASN A 27 14.28 -18.95 18.93
CA ASN A 27 15.01 -17.84 19.57
C ASN A 27 16.42 -17.55 19.05
N GLY A 28 16.57 -16.74 18.00
CA GLY A 28 17.79 -15.98 17.67
C GLY A 28 19.08 -16.78 17.36
N GLU A 29 19.16 -18.07 17.67
CA GLU A 29 20.32 -18.92 17.43
C GLU A 29 20.44 -19.30 15.94
N ARG A 30 19.33 -19.22 15.19
CA ARG A 30 19.28 -19.59 13.77
C ARG A 30 19.48 -18.43 12.80
N TYR A 31 19.24 -17.19 13.21
CA TYR A 31 19.28 -16.03 12.33
C TYR A 31 19.63 -14.74 13.07
N ALA A 32 20.35 -13.84 12.41
CA ALA A 32 20.80 -12.58 12.99
C ALA A 32 19.69 -11.50 13.08
N GLY A 33 18.68 -11.59 12.21
CA GLY A 33 17.53 -10.70 12.21
C GLY A 33 16.58 -10.96 11.03
N VAL A 34 15.49 -10.21 10.99
CA VAL A 34 14.44 -10.28 9.96
C VAL A 34 14.56 -9.10 9.01
N VAL A 35 14.62 -9.39 7.71
CA VAL A 35 14.41 -8.37 6.66
C VAL A 35 12.91 -8.29 6.41
N TYR A 36 12.26 -7.24 6.90
CA TYR A 36 10.82 -7.08 6.77
C TYR A 36 10.48 -6.22 5.55
N ILE A 37 9.84 -6.82 4.54
CA ILE A 37 9.45 -6.13 3.32
C ILE A 37 8.01 -5.60 3.45
N LEU A 38 7.88 -4.28 3.45
CA LEU A 38 6.62 -3.54 3.52
C LEU A 38 6.32 -2.92 2.15
N ASP A 39 5.07 -2.99 1.70
CA ASP A 39 4.61 -2.27 0.51
C ASP A 39 4.22 -0.82 0.87
N ALA A 40 4.80 0.15 0.17
CA ALA A 40 4.53 1.59 0.34
C ALA A 40 3.03 1.95 0.22
N LEU A 41 2.23 1.17 -0.51
CA LEU A 41 0.79 1.40 -0.62
C LEU A 41 -0.02 0.75 0.51
N SER A 42 0.60 -0.12 1.30
CA SER A 42 -0.04 -0.89 2.38
C SER A 42 0.61 -0.66 3.75
N VAL A 43 1.24 0.50 3.97
CA VAL A 43 1.98 0.85 5.20
C VAL A 43 1.19 0.53 6.45
N ARG A 44 -0.06 1.02 6.56
CA ARG A 44 -0.93 0.78 7.72
C ARG A 44 -1.05 -0.70 8.09
N ARG A 45 -1.19 -1.58 7.08
CA ARG A 45 -1.35 -3.03 7.31
C ARG A 45 -0.02 -3.68 7.64
N GLY A 46 1.04 -3.34 6.90
CA GLY A 46 2.38 -3.89 7.12
C GLY A 46 2.95 -3.55 8.51
N LEU A 47 2.65 -2.34 9.02
CA LEU A 47 3.07 -1.94 10.35
C LEU A 47 2.51 -2.82 11.47
N LEU A 48 1.39 -3.52 11.28
CA LEU A 48 0.87 -4.41 12.32
C LEU A 48 1.86 -5.54 12.63
N LEU A 49 2.23 -6.31 11.62
CA LEU A 49 3.12 -7.45 11.79
C LEU A 49 4.54 -6.99 12.16
N LEU A 50 5.03 -5.90 11.55
CA LEU A 50 6.33 -5.33 11.91
C LEU A 50 6.42 -5.05 13.42
N ASN A 51 5.44 -4.34 13.98
CA ASN A 51 5.46 -4.00 15.40
C ASN A 51 5.32 -5.23 16.31
N GLN A 52 4.61 -6.28 15.87
CA GLN A 52 4.54 -7.53 16.63
C GLN A 52 5.90 -8.26 16.65
N ILE A 53 6.62 -8.28 15.52
CA ILE A 53 7.98 -8.85 15.43
C ILE A 53 8.94 -8.05 16.31
N GLN A 54 8.87 -6.71 16.25
CA GLN A 54 9.71 -5.84 17.08
C GLN A 54 9.42 -6.01 18.58
N ASP A 55 8.15 -6.11 18.97
CA ASP A 55 7.77 -6.32 20.38
C ASP A 55 8.19 -7.70 20.91
N LEU A 56 8.37 -8.70 20.03
CA LEU A 56 9.01 -9.97 20.38
C LEU A 56 10.53 -9.84 20.60
N GLY A 57 11.10 -8.64 20.46
CA GLY A 57 12.52 -8.38 20.63
C GLY A 57 13.38 -8.81 19.44
N ILE A 58 12.77 -9.13 18.29
CA ILE A 58 13.47 -9.68 17.14
C ILE A 58 14.18 -8.55 16.37
N PRO A 59 15.51 -8.62 16.16
CA PRO A 59 16.24 -7.63 15.37
C PRO A 59 15.68 -7.54 13.95
N THR A 60 15.34 -6.34 13.51
CA THR A 60 14.63 -6.13 12.24
C THR A 60 15.30 -5.06 11.39
N LEU A 61 15.26 -5.23 10.07
CA LEU A 61 15.61 -4.25 9.05
C LEU A 61 14.37 -4.00 8.20
N LEU A 62 13.84 -2.78 8.20
CA LEU A 62 12.64 -2.43 7.44
C LEU A 62 13.00 -2.07 6.00
N VAL A 63 12.35 -2.73 5.06
CA VAL A 63 12.47 -2.47 3.63
C VAL A 63 11.12 -2.00 3.09
N ILE A 64 11.04 -0.77 2.57
CA ILE A 64 9.85 -0.24 1.93
C ILE A 64 9.98 -0.40 0.42
N ASN A 65 9.15 -1.27 -0.15
CA ASN A 65 9.08 -1.56 -1.57
C ASN A 65 8.03 -0.69 -2.28
N GLN A 66 8.14 -0.59 -3.61
CA GLN A 66 7.19 0.10 -4.51
C GLN A 66 7.06 1.62 -4.25
N MET A 67 8.14 2.29 -3.82
CA MET A 67 8.15 3.75 -3.63
C MET A 67 7.82 4.52 -4.92
N ASP A 68 8.21 4.00 -6.08
CA ASP A 68 7.92 4.61 -7.39
C ASP A 68 6.42 4.55 -7.73
N GLU A 69 5.73 3.47 -7.37
CA GLU A 69 4.28 3.35 -7.56
C GLU A 69 3.52 4.22 -6.55
N ALA A 70 4.01 4.28 -5.30
CA ALA A 70 3.47 5.19 -4.29
C ALA A 70 3.53 6.65 -4.77
N GLU A 71 4.67 7.09 -5.30
CA GLU A 71 4.84 8.43 -5.83
C GLU A 71 3.88 8.72 -7.01
N LYS A 72 3.72 7.78 -7.94
CA LYS A 72 2.73 7.90 -9.04
C LYS A 72 1.31 8.06 -8.51
N ARG A 73 0.97 7.42 -7.37
CA ARG A 73 -0.32 7.53 -6.69
C ARG A 73 -0.45 8.75 -5.78
N GLY A 74 0.55 9.64 -5.77
CA GLY A 74 0.59 10.82 -4.92
C GLY A 74 0.78 10.50 -3.43
N VAL A 75 1.23 9.28 -3.11
CA VAL A 75 1.54 8.84 -1.75
C VAL A 75 3.02 9.11 -1.49
N HIS A 76 3.30 9.97 -0.52
CA HIS A 76 4.64 10.24 -0.03
C HIS A 76 4.79 9.69 1.38
N ILE A 77 5.90 9.00 1.63
CA ILE A 77 6.23 8.42 2.93
C ILE A 77 7.49 9.10 3.46
N ASP A 78 7.41 9.67 4.66
CA ASP A 78 8.55 10.19 5.39
C ASP A 78 9.29 9.03 6.07
N THR A 79 10.35 8.55 5.41
CA THR A 79 11.16 7.42 5.89
C THR A 79 11.98 7.79 7.12
N ALA A 80 12.39 9.06 7.25
CA ALA A 80 13.16 9.52 8.40
C ALA A 80 12.27 9.56 9.65
N ALA A 81 11.04 10.07 9.52
CA ALA A 81 10.06 10.03 10.61
C ALA A 81 9.67 8.60 10.97
N LEU A 82 9.49 7.71 9.98
CA LEU A 82 9.27 6.28 10.24
C LEU A 82 10.43 5.65 11.02
N GLN A 83 11.68 5.88 10.60
CA GLN A 83 12.87 5.38 11.28
C GLN A 83 12.93 5.85 12.73
N GLN A 84 12.66 7.14 12.98
CA GLN A 84 12.63 7.69 14.33
C GLN A 84 11.54 7.06 15.20
N HIS A 85 10.35 6.84 14.64
CA HIS A 85 9.22 6.29 15.39
C HIS A 85 9.32 4.78 15.64
N LEU A 86 9.92 4.03 14.71
CA LEU A 86 10.03 2.58 14.77
C LEU A 86 11.33 2.08 15.39
N GLY A 87 12.33 2.96 15.56
CA GLY A 87 13.63 2.63 16.16
C GLY A 87 14.48 1.66 15.34
N VAL A 88 14.19 1.48 14.04
CA VAL A 88 14.90 0.56 13.13
C VAL A 88 15.25 1.26 11.83
N ASP A 89 16.31 0.78 11.18
CA ASP A 89 16.75 1.33 9.90
C ASP A 89 15.72 1.04 8.80
N VAL A 90 15.49 2.05 7.95
CA VAL A 90 14.51 2.02 6.88
C VAL A 90 15.21 2.17 5.53
N ILE A 91 15.12 1.14 4.70
CA ILE A 91 15.68 1.13 3.35
C ILE A 91 14.53 1.15 2.35
N THR A 92 14.56 2.08 1.41
CA THR A 92 13.62 2.11 0.29
C THR A 92 14.18 1.35 -0.89
N ILE A 93 13.34 0.54 -1.54
CA ILE A 93 13.69 -0.14 -2.77
C ILE A 93 12.61 0.07 -3.83
N SER A 94 13.06 0.10 -5.09
CA SER A 94 12.19 -0.18 -6.23
C SER A 94 12.73 -1.43 -6.91
N ALA A 95 12.08 -2.57 -6.65
CA ALA A 95 12.51 -3.85 -7.22
C ALA A 95 12.47 -3.84 -8.76
N LYS A 96 11.50 -3.10 -9.34
CA LYS A 96 11.34 -2.95 -10.79
C LYS A 96 12.50 -2.18 -11.42
N GLU A 97 12.89 -1.07 -10.79
CA GLU A 97 13.98 -0.21 -11.27
C GLU A 97 15.36 -0.64 -10.71
N LYS A 98 15.41 -1.74 -9.93
CA LYS A 98 16.59 -2.26 -9.21
C LYS A 98 17.28 -1.23 -8.31
N GLN A 99 16.55 -0.24 -7.82
CA GLN A 99 17.07 0.81 -6.95
C GLN A 99 17.04 0.35 -5.48
N GLY A 100 18.06 0.72 -4.71
CA GLY A 100 18.16 0.43 -3.27
C GLY A 100 18.60 -1.00 -2.91
N ILE A 101 18.72 -1.91 -3.89
CA ILE A 101 19.12 -3.30 -3.65
C ILE A 101 20.57 -3.41 -3.13
N ASP A 102 21.48 -2.59 -3.64
CA ASP A 102 22.88 -2.62 -3.17
C ASP A 102 23.00 -2.06 -1.75
N ALA A 103 22.22 -1.02 -1.40
CA ALA A 103 22.13 -0.52 -0.04
C ALA A 103 21.57 -1.58 0.92
N LEU A 104 20.53 -2.31 0.51
CA LEU A 104 19.99 -3.44 1.27
C LEU A 104 21.03 -4.54 1.49
N LYS A 105 21.75 -4.94 0.45
CA LYS A 105 22.83 -5.94 0.56
C LYS A 105 23.92 -5.49 1.52
N GLN A 106 24.32 -4.22 1.45
CA GLN A 106 25.32 -3.66 2.34
C GLN A 106 24.84 -3.69 3.79
N ALA A 107 23.60 -3.25 4.05
CA ALA A 107 23.02 -3.26 5.39
C ALA A 107 22.94 -4.69 6.00
N ILE A 108 22.58 -5.68 5.18
CA ILE A 108 22.59 -7.09 5.60
C ILE A 108 24.01 -7.56 5.90
N PHE A 109 24.98 -7.24 5.03
CA PHE A 109 26.38 -7.63 5.20
C PHE A 109 27.02 -7.01 6.45
N GLU A 110 26.68 -5.77 6.76
CA GLU A 110 27.13 -5.04 7.95
C GLU A 110 26.33 -5.38 9.21
N ASN A 111 25.35 -6.29 9.12
CA ASN A 111 24.48 -6.69 10.23
C ASN A 111 23.74 -5.52 10.89
N GLN A 112 23.18 -4.60 10.09
CA GLN A 112 22.44 -3.42 10.56
C GLN A 112 21.02 -3.75 11.09
N PHE A 113 20.79 -4.98 11.55
CA PHE A 113 19.52 -5.34 12.18
C PHE A 113 19.45 -4.70 13.57
N LYS A 114 18.34 -4.03 13.87
CA LYS A 114 18.14 -3.32 15.14
C LYS A 114 16.93 -3.87 15.88
N THR A 115 17.07 -4.00 17.19
CA THR A 115 15.94 -4.27 18.08
C THR A 115 15.41 -2.93 18.59
N SER A 116 14.10 -2.73 18.53
CA SER A 116 13.47 -1.55 19.12
C SER A 116 13.65 -1.60 20.64
N GLU A 117 14.18 -0.53 21.23
CA GLU A 117 14.37 -0.43 22.69
C GLU A 117 13.03 -0.21 23.43
N THR A 118 12.05 0.38 22.74
CA THR A 118 10.74 0.67 23.30
C THR A 118 9.68 -0.22 22.67
N PRO A 119 8.84 -0.90 23.47
CA PRO A 119 7.73 -1.68 22.95
C PRO A 119 6.69 -0.75 22.32
N PHE A 120 6.20 -1.12 21.15
CA PHE A 120 5.13 -0.42 20.46
C PHE A 120 3.77 -0.68 21.12
N PHE A 121 3.57 -1.88 21.67
CA PHE A 121 2.36 -2.26 22.39
C PHE A 121 2.57 -2.34 23.89
N GLU A 122 1.79 -1.57 24.62
CA GLU A 122 1.70 -1.67 26.07
C GLU A 122 0.62 -2.68 26.48
N ILE A 123 1.04 -3.74 27.17
CA ILE A 123 0.11 -4.70 27.77
C ILE A 123 -0.70 -3.96 28.85
N PRO A 124 -2.04 -4.05 28.83
CA PRO A 124 -2.84 -3.33 29.82
C PRO A 124 -2.63 -3.90 31.22
N SER A 125 -2.72 -3.02 32.22
CA SER A 125 -2.37 -3.30 33.61
C SER A 125 -3.16 -4.46 34.20
N GLU A 126 -4.42 -4.63 33.79
CA GLU A 126 -5.28 -5.72 34.28
C GLU A 126 -4.80 -7.10 33.83
N GLN A 127 -4.15 -7.18 32.66
CA GLN A 127 -3.58 -8.44 32.17
C GLN A 127 -2.13 -8.64 32.57
N LYS A 128 -1.36 -7.57 32.84
CA LYS A 128 0.04 -7.69 33.29
C LYS A 128 0.19 -8.55 34.55
N SER A 129 -0.74 -8.44 35.50
CA SER A 129 -0.72 -9.25 36.74
C SER A 129 -1.04 -10.73 36.54
N LEU A 130 -1.64 -11.08 35.39
CA LEU A 130 -2.02 -12.46 35.04
C LEU A 130 -0.92 -13.20 34.28
N LEU A 131 0.10 -12.48 33.81
CA LEU A 131 1.25 -13.04 33.11
C LEU A 131 2.34 -13.44 34.10
N ALA A 132 3.07 -14.51 33.78
CA ALA A 132 4.26 -14.89 34.54
C ALA A 132 5.36 -13.82 34.44
N GLU A 133 5.48 -13.18 33.28
CA GLU A 133 6.43 -12.12 32.99
C GLU A 133 5.70 -10.94 32.34
N SER A 134 6.10 -9.72 32.67
CA SER A 134 5.48 -8.49 32.13
C SER A 134 6.02 -8.09 30.75
N ASN A 135 6.50 -9.06 29.97
CA ASN A 135 7.03 -8.85 28.62
C ASN A 135 6.03 -9.29 27.54
N TYR A 136 6.29 -8.86 26.31
CA TYR A 136 5.41 -9.18 25.19
C TYR A 136 5.52 -10.65 24.75
N GLU A 137 6.65 -11.31 24.97
CA GLU A 137 6.82 -12.73 24.65
C GLU A 137 5.85 -13.63 25.44
N ALA A 138 5.70 -13.37 26.75
CA ALA A 138 4.72 -14.05 27.59
C ALA A 138 3.28 -13.75 27.15
N TRP A 139 3.00 -12.50 26.78
CA TRP A 139 1.70 -12.08 26.24
C TRP A 139 1.36 -12.78 24.92
N ALA A 140 2.30 -12.84 23.98
CA ALA A 140 2.14 -13.52 22.70
C ALA A 140 1.94 -15.03 22.88
N SER A 141 2.71 -15.67 23.77
CA SER A 141 2.60 -17.11 24.07
C SER A 141 1.24 -17.47 24.69
N LEU A 142 0.70 -16.58 25.53
CA LEU A 142 -0.67 -16.70 26.03
C LEU A 142 -1.69 -16.58 24.90
N LEU A 143 -1.54 -15.61 24.00
CA LEU A 143 -2.48 -15.40 22.90
C LEU A 143 -2.46 -16.48 21.84
N LEU A 144 -1.33 -17.15 21.67
CA LEU A 144 -1.19 -18.35 20.83
C LEU A 144 -1.78 -19.60 21.50
N GLY A 145 -2.13 -19.53 22.79
CA GLY A 145 -2.71 -20.64 23.55
C GLY A 145 -1.68 -21.66 24.05
N GLU A 146 -0.39 -21.31 24.02
CA GLU A 146 0.69 -22.18 24.47
C GLU A 146 0.79 -22.22 25.99
N THR A 147 0.55 -21.08 26.65
CA THR A 147 0.51 -20.97 28.11
C THR A 147 -0.92 -20.82 28.60
N LYS A 148 -1.28 -21.54 29.67
CA LYS A 148 -2.59 -21.41 30.33
C LYS A 148 -2.54 -20.34 31.41
N ALA A 149 -3.29 -19.26 31.24
CA ALA A 149 -3.58 -18.31 32.32
C ALA A 149 -5.03 -18.49 32.79
N GLN A 150 -5.25 -18.44 34.10
CA GLN A 150 -6.58 -18.63 34.70
C GLN A 150 -7.54 -17.52 34.23
N GLY A 151 -8.70 -17.90 33.71
CA GLY A 151 -9.77 -16.96 33.34
C GLY A 151 -9.58 -16.22 32.00
N ILE A 152 -8.49 -16.45 31.28
CA ILE A 152 -8.20 -15.78 30.01
C ILE A 152 -8.59 -16.67 28.83
N VAL A 153 -9.35 -16.12 27.88
CA VAL A 153 -9.68 -16.76 26.60
C VAL A 153 -8.90 -16.06 25.48
N PRO A 154 -7.81 -16.66 24.96
CA PRO A 154 -6.92 -16.04 23.97
C PRO A 154 -7.63 -15.46 22.74
N ARG A 155 -8.57 -16.22 22.17
CA ARG A 155 -9.33 -15.82 20.97
C ARG A 155 -10.11 -14.51 21.10
N ARG A 156 -10.43 -14.06 22.32
CA ARG A 156 -11.10 -12.77 22.57
C ARG A 156 -10.12 -11.61 22.69
N LEU A 157 -8.89 -11.89 23.08
CA LEU A 157 -7.87 -10.88 23.33
C LEU A 157 -7.05 -10.55 22.09
N GLN A 158 -6.86 -11.51 21.17
CA GLN A 158 -6.16 -11.26 19.89
C GLN A 158 -6.76 -10.07 19.12
N PRO A 159 -8.10 -9.97 18.92
CA PRO A 159 -8.68 -8.83 18.23
C PRO A 159 -8.53 -7.52 19.01
N GLN A 160 -8.56 -7.57 20.35
CA GLN A 160 -8.40 -6.38 21.19
C GLN A 160 -7.00 -5.78 21.08
N GLU A 161 -5.98 -6.62 21.09
CA GLU A 161 -4.61 -6.18 20.80
C GLU A 161 -4.52 -5.58 19.41
N THR A 162 -5.02 -6.28 18.39
CA THR A 162 -4.98 -5.81 17.00
C THR A 162 -5.63 -4.44 16.86
N ILE A 163 -6.78 -4.21 17.50
CA ILE A 163 -7.47 -2.91 17.49
C ILE A 163 -6.61 -1.83 18.16
N ARG A 164 -6.04 -2.10 19.34
CA ARG A 164 -5.18 -1.15 20.05
C ARG A 164 -3.93 -0.80 19.25
N ARG A 165 -3.30 -1.80 18.63
CA ARG A 165 -2.16 -1.56 17.72
C ARG A 165 -2.56 -0.68 16.56
N TYR A 166 -3.71 -0.93 15.93
CA TYR A 166 -4.17 -0.10 14.84
C TYR A 166 -4.43 1.35 15.25
N GLN A 167 -4.86 1.63 16.48
CA GLN A 167 -4.99 3.01 16.97
C GLN A 167 -3.63 3.73 16.98
N SER A 168 -2.58 3.10 17.49
CA SER A 168 -1.22 3.66 17.48
C SER A 168 -0.65 3.77 16.06
N ILE A 169 -0.89 2.76 15.22
CA ILE A 169 -0.48 2.75 13.82
C ILE A 169 -1.16 3.88 13.05
N ASP A 170 -2.45 4.12 13.26
CA ASP A 170 -3.19 5.19 12.59
C ASP A 170 -2.64 6.56 12.96
N ALA A 171 -2.30 6.76 14.23
CA ALA A 171 -1.63 7.97 14.69
C ALA A 171 -0.24 8.16 14.06
N LEU A 172 0.51 7.08 13.83
CA LEU A 172 1.81 7.12 13.15
C LEU A 172 1.65 7.38 11.64
N VAL A 173 0.80 6.61 10.97
CA VAL A 173 0.53 6.70 9.53
C VAL A 173 0.10 8.11 9.14
N THR A 174 -0.76 8.75 9.94
CA THR A 174 -1.21 10.13 9.70
C THR A 174 -0.06 11.14 9.73
N LYS A 175 1.01 10.87 10.48
CA LYS A 175 2.19 11.76 10.58
C LYS A 175 3.18 11.52 9.44
N VAL A 176 3.32 10.28 8.99
CA VAL A 176 4.40 9.86 8.07
C VAL A 176 3.95 9.64 6.63
N VAL A 177 2.66 9.41 6.40
CA VAL A 177 2.11 9.19 5.06
C VAL A 177 1.26 10.38 4.65
N VAL A 178 1.70 11.08 3.60
CA VAL A 178 0.98 12.20 3.02
C VAL A 178 0.46 11.79 1.66
N GLN A 179 -0.87 11.81 1.49
CA GLN A 179 -1.50 11.61 0.19
C GLN A 179 -1.86 12.96 -0.42
N LYS A 180 -1.16 13.33 -1.49
CA LYS A 180 -1.51 14.52 -2.30
C LYS A 180 -2.63 14.13 -3.28
N ALA A 181 -3.63 14.98 -3.41
CA ALA A 181 -4.65 14.82 -4.45
C ALA A 181 -3.98 14.88 -5.83
N GLN A 182 -4.25 13.89 -6.68
CA GLN A 182 -3.67 13.85 -8.02
C GLN A 182 -4.28 14.93 -8.91
N PHE A 183 -3.44 15.72 -9.59
CA PHE A 183 -3.89 16.80 -10.48
C PHE A 183 -4.90 16.33 -11.54
N LYS A 184 -4.72 15.13 -12.11
CA LYS A 184 -5.67 14.55 -13.08
C LYS A 184 -7.05 14.27 -12.46
N GLN A 185 -7.10 13.82 -11.21
CA GLN A 185 -8.36 13.59 -10.51
C GLN A 185 -9.07 14.92 -10.24
N LEU A 186 -8.32 15.94 -9.80
CA LEU A 186 -8.85 17.30 -9.64
C LEU A 186 -9.40 17.87 -10.95
N LEU A 187 -8.75 17.63 -12.08
CA LEU A 187 -9.24 18.02 -13.40
C LEU A 187 -10.51 17.28 -13.80
N THR A 188 -10.57 15.95 -13.64
CA THR A 188 -11.78 15.17 -13.95
C THR A 188 -12.95 15.60 -13.08
N GLU A 189 -12.74 15.82 -11.79
CA GLU A 189 -13.80 16.31 -10.88
C GLU A 189 -14.29 17.72 -11.26
N GLN A 190 -13.39 18.61 -11.70
CA GLN A 190 -13.78 19.93 -12.19
C GLN A 190 -14.55 19.83 -13.51
N LEU A 191 -14.12 18.98 -14.43
CA LEU A 191 -14.82 18.72 -15.69
C LEU A 191 -16.21 18.12 -15.44
N ASP A 192 -16.33 17.12 -14.57
CA ASP A 192 -17.61 16.52 -14.20
C ASP A 192 -18.55 17.56 -13.58
N LYS A 193 -18.06 18.42 -12.68
CA LYS A 193 -18.85 19.52 -12.11
C LYS A 193 -19.36 20.48 -13.18
N ILE A 194 -18.55 20.82 -14.16
CA ILE A 194 -18.95 21.70 -15.27
C ILE A 194 -19.96 20.98 -16.17
N LEU A 195 -19.72 19.72 -16.52
CA LEU A 195 -20.57 18.93 -17.41
C LEU A 195 -21.96 18.62 -16.82
N VAL A 196 -22.05 18.44 -15.50
CA VAL A 196 -23.30 18.11 -14.80
C VAL A 196 -24.08 19.37 -14.38
N HIS A 197 -23.49 20.56 -14.47
CA HIS A 197 -24.14 21.80 -14.04
C HIS A 197 -25.37 22.15 -14.91
N PRO A 198 -26.52 22.57 -14.32
CA PRO A 198 -27.79 22.74 -15.04
C PRO A 198 -27.72 23.63 -16.29
N VAL A 199 -26.94 24.71 -16.21
CA VAL A 199 -26.78 25.69 -17.30
C VAL A 199 -25.69 25.28 -18.31
N TRP A 200 -24.54 24.81 -17.83
CA TRP A 200 -23.40 24.45 -18.68
C TRP A 200 -23.67 23.17 -19.48
N ARG A 201 -24.41 22.22 -18.90
CA ARG A 201 -24.86 21.02 -19.60
C ARG A 201 -25.65 21.35 -20.87
N ILE A 202 -26.57 22.31 -20.79
CA ILE A 202 -27.38 22.76 -21.93
C ILE A 202 -26.45 23.39 -22.99
N TYR A 203 -25.53 24.26 -22.57
CA TYR A 203 -24.57 24.89 -23.47
C TYR A 203 -23.68 23.86 -24.19
N CYS A 204 -23.11 22.90 -23.45
CA CYS A 204 -22.28 21.83 -24.01
C CYS A 204 -23.05 20.95 -24.98
N PHE A 205 -24.31 20.60 -24.68
CA PHE A 205 -25.19 19.82 -25.54
C PHE A 205 -25.41 20.52 -26.90
N TRP A 206 -25.84 21.79 -26.89
CA TRP A 206 -26.05 22.55 -28.13
C TRP A 206 -24.76 22.76 -28.93
N ARG A 207 -23.62 22.94 -28.25
CA ARG A 207 -22.33 23.11 -28.92
C ARG A 207 -21.88 21.82 -29.62
N PHE A 208 -22.13 20.67 -29.01
CA PHE A 208 -21.83 19.35 -29.56
C PHE A 208 -22.71 19.07 -30.80
N ASP A 209 -24.03 19.26 -30.70
CA ASP A 209 -24.95 19.07 -31.83
C ASP A 209 -24.58 19.99 -33.02
N ALA A 210 -24.22 21.24 -32.74
CA ALA A 210 -23.78 22.16 -33.79
C ALA A 210 -22.48 21.71 -34.48
N LEU A 211 -21.56 21.08 -33.74
CA LEU A 211 -20.32 20.52 -34.31
C LEU A 211 -20.61 19.30 -35.19
N ASP A 212 -21.49 18.40 -34.76
CA ASP A 212 -21.89 17.24 -35.55
C ASP A 212 -22.56 17.64 -36.86
N VAL A 213 -23.44 18.65 -36.82
CA VAL A 213 -24.04 19.22 -38.03
C VAL A 213 -22.97 19.84 -38.94
N GLN A 214 -22.03 20.61 -38.39
CA GLN A 214 -20.91 21.17 -39.17
C GLN A 214 -20.04 20.07 -39.80
N LEU A 215 -19.76 19.00 -39.06
CA LEU A 215 -18.98 17.86 -39.53
C LEU A 215 -19.72 17.12 -40.65
N TYR A 216 -21.03 16.89 -40.51
CA TYR A 216 -21.85 16.29 -41.55
C TYR A 216 -21.83 17.10 -42.85
N PHE A 217 -21.99 18.43 -42.77
CA PHE A 217 -21.89 19.30 -43.95
C PHE A 217 -20.48 19.33 -44.55
N PHE A 218 -19.44 19.26 -43.71
CA PHE A 218 -18.05 19.20 -44.17
C PHE A 218 -17.76 17.89 -44.92
N LEU A 219 -18.17 16.75 -44.39
CA LEU A 219 -18.07 15.45 -45.06
C LEU A 219 -18.92 15.39 -46.33
N GLY A 220 -20.11 16.01 -46.31
CA GLY A 220 -20.93 16.21 -47.50
C GLY A 220 -20.17 16.98 -48.57
N ARG A 221 -19.54 18.12 -48.23
CA ARG A 221 -18.72 18.91 -49.17
C ARG A 221 -17.54 18.12 -49.74
N ILE A 222 -16.88 17.28 -48.94
CA ILE A 222 -15.82 16.40 -49.43
C ILE A 222 -16.40 15.39 -50.42
N SER A 223 -17.51 14.74 -50.08
CA SER A 223 -18.18 13.76 -50.96
C SER A 223 -18.61 14.37 -52.29
N TYR A 224 -19.27 15.53 -52.28
CA TYR A 224 -19.64 16.26 -53.49
C TYR A 224 -18.44 16.79 -54.29
N GLY A 225 -17.33 17.14 -53.61
CA GLY A 225 -16.08 17.55 -54.26
C GLY A 225 -15.37 16.40 -54.97
N VAL A 226 -15.45 15.19 -54.42
CA VAL A 226 -14.91 13.96 -55.02
C VAL A 226 -15.73 13.54 -56.24
N ASP A 227 -17.05 13.76 -56.25
CA ASP A 227 -17.91 13.32 -57.36
C ASP A 227 -17.76 14.17 -58.65
N ARG A 228 -17.40 15.47 -58.53
CA ARG A 228 -17.13 16.32 -59.71
C ARG A 228 -15.85 15.94 -60.48
N ASN A 229 -14.86 15.34 -59.82
CA ASN A 229 -13.61 14.87 -60.44
C ASN A 229 -13.49 13.33 -60.46
N GLY A 230 -14.46 12.64 -59.88
CA GLY A 230 -14.54 11.20 -59.73
C GLY A 230 -15.11 10.49 -60.97
N PHE A 231 -15.13 9.17 -60.90
CA PHE A 231 -15.49 8.27 -61.99
C PHE A 231 -16.85 8.61 -62.63
N LEU A 232 -17.87 8.95 -61.84
CA LEU A 232 -19.21 9.31 -62.30
C LEU A 232 -19.27 10.61 -63.13
N GLY A 233 -18.51 11.65 -62.77
CA GLY A 233 -18.43 12.89 -63.54
C GLY A 233 -17.79 12.72 -64.92
N ARG A 234 -16.89 11.72 -65.08
CA ARG A 234 -16.32 11.34 -66.39
C ARG A 234 -17.31 10.53 -67.24
N TRP A 235 -18.08 9.64 -66.63
CA TRP A 235 -19.10 8.85 -67.33
C TRP A 235 -20.26 9.70 -67.87
N LEU A 236 -20.70 10.72 -67.13
CA LEU A 236 -21.76 11.63 -67.58
C LEU A 236 -21.35 12.52 -68.77
N LYS A 237 -20.07 12.88 -68.90
CA LYS A 237 -19.56 13.62 -70.07
C LYS A 237 -19.50 12.77 -71.34
N ILE A 238 -19.35 11.45 -71.22
CA ILE A 238 -19.32 10.52 -72.35
C ILE A 238 -20.73 10.28 -72.93
N LEU A 239 -21.78 10.42 -72.11
CA LEU A 239 -23.18 10.26 -72.54
C LEU A 239 -23.80 11.51 -73.19
N GLN A 240 -23.10 12.65 -73.19
CA GLN A 240 -23.55 13.91 -73.76
C GLN A 240 -22.77 14.35 -75.02
N ALA A 241 -21.87 13.50 -75.53
CA ALA A 241 -21.14 13.68 -76.79
C ALA A 241 -21.61 12.64 -77.81
#